data_AF-A0A534Y0E3-F1
#
_entry.id   AF-A0A534Y0E3-F1
#
_cell.length_a   1.000
_cell.length_b   1.000
_cell.length_c   1.000
_cell.angle_alpha   90.00
_cell.angle_beta   90.00
_cell.angle_gamma   90.00
#
_symmetry.space_group_name_H-M   'P 1'
#
loop_
_entity.id
_entity.type
_entity.pdbx_description
1 polymer ?
#
loop_
_entity_poly.entity_id
_entity_poly.type
_entity_poly.pdbx_seq_one_letter_code
_entity_poly.pdbx_strand_id
1 'polypeptide(L)'
;MARVEEHLAELLRLPVDERARAARALLESLDEDGEDTGVEQAQITELIRRMQALQAGQVKLIDDAEARARVMARLRSVRGQ
;
A
#
# COMPACT_ATOMS: atom_id res chain seq x y z
N MET A 1 -20.13 19.34 -17.08
CA MET A 1 -18.99 18.85 -16.26
C MET A 1 -17.85 18.54 -17.21
N ALA A 2 -16.65 19.03 -16.93
CA ALA A 2 -15.48 18.76 -17.75
C ALA A 2 -15.09 17.27 -17.65
N ARG A 3 -14.54 16.70 -18.72
CA ARG A 3 -14.15 15.28 -18.75
C ARG A 3 -12.87 15.04 -17.94
N VAL A 4 -12.62 13.79 -17.54
CA VAL A 4 -11.40 13.42 -16.78
C VAL A 4 -10.13 13.81 -17.55
N GLU A 5 -10.15 13.67 -18.86
CA GLU A 5 -9.04 14.03 -19.75
C GLU A 5 -8.78 15.55 -19.76
N GLU A 6 -9.81 16.37 -19.59
CA GLU A 6 -9.68 17.83 -19.54
C GLU A 6 -9.03 18.27 -18.22
N HIS A 7 -9.41 17.66 -17.09
CA HIS A 7 -8.79 17.92 -15.78
C HIS A 7 -7.34 17.45 -15.74
N LEU A 8 -7.05 16.28 -16.33
CA LEU A 8 -5.68 15.80 -16.44
C LEU A 8 -4.82 16.74 -17.28
N ALA A 9 -5.35 17.25 -18.40
CA ALA A 9 -4.64 18.20 -19.23
C ALA A 9 -4.34 19.53 -18.50
N GLU A 10 -5.20 19.96 -17.58
CA GLU A 10 -4.96 21.12 -16.72
C GLU A 10 -3.88 20.84 -15.67
N LEU A 11 -3.96 19.71 -14.96
CA LEU A 11 -2.96 19.31 -13.97
C LEU A 11 -1.57 19.17 -14.59
N LEU A 12 -1.46 18.62 -15.80
CA LEU A 12 -0.18 18.44 -16.48
C LEU A 12 0.50 19.75 -16.88
N ARG A 13 -0.23 20.89 -16.92
CA ARG A 13 0.35 22.21 -17.18
C ARG A 13 0.99 22.85 -15.94
N LEU A 14 0.70 22.34 -14.73
CA LEU A 14 1.25 22.87 -13.49
C LEU A 14 2.74 22.54 -13.32
N PRO A 15 3.50 23.31 -12.51
CA PRO A 15 4.85 22.96 -12.09
C PRO A 15 4.91 21.58 -11.41
N VAL A 16 6.08 20.93 -11.46
CA VAL A 16 6.26 19.56 -10.93
C VAL A 16 5.85 19.41 -9.47
N ASP A 17 6.15 20.41 -8.63
CA ASP A 17 5.81 20.37 -7.19
C ASP A 17 4.31 20.45 -6.95
N GLU A 18 3.59 21.24 -7.75
CA GLU A 18 2.14 21.36 -7.68
C GLU A 18 1.46 20.09 -8.20
N ARG A 19 1.99 19.48 -9.26
CA ARG A 19 1.52 18.17 -9.74
C ARG A 19 1.73 17.08 -8.69
N ALA A 20 2.87 17.08 -7.99
CA ALA A 20 3.14 16.11 -6.93
C ALA A 20 2.14 16.26 -5.76
N ARG A 21 1.79 17.49 -5.38
CA ARG A 21 0.74 17.76 -4.38
C ARG A 21 -0.63 17.28 -4.84
N ALA A 22 -1.01 17.57 -6.09
CA ALA A 22 -2.28 17.12 -6.65
C ALA A 22 -2.36 15.59 -6.73
N ALA A 23 -1.28 14.93 -7.15
CA ALA A 23 -1.20 13.47 -7.18
C ALA A 23 -1.34 12.85 -5.79
N ARG A 24 -0.72 13.44 -4.76
CA ARG A 24 -0.90 13.00 -3.37
C ARG A 24 -2.36 13.13 -2.93
N ALA A 25 -2.97 14.31 -3.12
CA ALA A 25 -4.35 14.54 -2.69
C ALA A 25 -5.35 13.59 -3.40
N LEU A 26 -5.12 13.32 -4.70
CA LEU A 26 -5.92 12.34 -5.44
C LEU A 26 -5.75 10.93 -4.88
N LEU A 27 -4.53 10.51 -4.51
CA LEU A 27 -4.33 9.20 -3.88
C LEU A 27 -4.99 9.12 -2.51
N GLU A 28 -4.85 10.15 -1.68
CA GLU A 28 -5.51 10.22 -0.36
C GLU A 28 -7.04 10.15 -0.48
N SER A 29 -7.63 10.78 -1.51
CA SER A 29 -9.08 10.67 -1.74
C SER A 29 -9.57 9.26 -2.10
N LEU A 30 -8.69 8.37 -2.60
CA LEU A 30 -9.06 6.98 -2.87
C LEU A 30 -9.16 6.16 -1.59
N ASP A 31 -8.49 6.59 -0.52
CA ASP A 31 -8.56 5.97 0.79
C ASP A 31 -9.79 6.47 1.59
N GLU A 32 -10.43 7.58 1.17
CA GLU A 32 -11.64 8.14 1.80
C GLU A 32 -12.92 7.37 1.44
N ASP A 33 -12.94 6.64 0.32
CA ASP A 33 -14.06 5.79 -0.12
C ASP A 33 -14.08 4.46 0.68
N GLY A 34 -14.19 4.59 2.00
CA GLY A 34 -14.50 3.52 2.94
C GLY A 34 -13.32 2.59 3.21
N GLU A 35 -12.68 2.77 4.37
CA GLU A 35 -12.04 1.64 5.05
C GLU A 35 -13.06 0.50 5.12
N ASP A 36 -12.86 -0.55 4.30
CA ASP A 36 -13.59 -1.79 4.47
C ASP A 36 -13.16 -2.35 5.83
N THR A 37 -13.92 -2.01 6.86
CA THR A 37 -13.72 -2.47 8.24
C THR A 37 -13.55 -3.99 8.33
N GLY A 38 -14.09 -4.75 7.36
CA GLY A 38 -13.87 -6.19 7.23
C GLY A 38 -12.41 -6.54 6.89
N VAL A 39 -11.75 -5.75 6.05
CA VAL A 39 -10.33 -5.92 5.69
C VAL A 39 -9.44 -5.64 6.89
N GLU A 40 -9.67 -4.54 7.61
CA GLU A 40 -8.87 -4.21 8.79
C GLU A 40 -9.04 -5.29 9.88
N GLN A 41 -10.27 -5.71 10.15
CA GLN A 41 -10.55 -6.76 11.12
C GLN A 41 -9.92 -8.10 10.72
N ALA A 42 -9.95 -8.45 9.43
CA ALA A 42 -9.30 -9.66 8.91
C ALA A 42 -7.77 -9.59 9.05
N GLN A 43 -7.16 -8.42 8.84
CA GLN A 43 -5.72 -8.22 9.06
C GLN A 43 -5.35 -8.41 10.53
N ILE A 44 -6.13 -7.83 11.46
CA ILE A 44 -5.92 -8.00 12.90
C ILE A 44 -6.01 -9.48 13.28
N THR A 45 -7.04 -10.19 12.81
CA THR A 45 -7.22 -11.62 13.07
C THR A 45 -6.02 -12.45 12.58
N GLU A 46 -5.50 -12.16 11.39
CA GLU A 46 -4.33 -12.86 10.86
C GLU A 46 -3.05 -12.54 11.65
N LEU A 47 -2.85 -11.30 12.08
CA LEU A 47 -1.71 -10.93 12.92
C LEU A 47 -1.72 -11.68 14.26
N ILE A 48 -2.87 -11.74 14.93
CA ILE A 48 -3.03 -12.50 16.18
C ILE A 48 -2.70 -13.98 15.95
N ARG A 49 -3.24 -14.58 14.88
CA ARG A 49 -2.98 -15.99 14.53
C ARG A 49 -1.48 -16.24 14.31
N ARG A 50 -0.77 -15.34 13.62
CA ARG A 50 0.68 -15.45 13.39
C ARG A 50 1.48 -15.31 14.68
N MET A 51 1.11 -14.39 15.56
CA MET A 51 1.75 -14.24 16.87
C MET A 51 1.61 -15.50 17.73
N GLN A 52 0.42 -16.10 17.76
CA GLN A 52 0.17 -17.34 18.48
C GLN A 52 1.00 -18.50 17.91
N ALA A 53 1.05 -18.63 16.58
CA ALA A 53 1.86 -19.67 15.93
C ALA A 53 3.37 -19.51 16.19
N LEU A 54 3.86 -18.26 16.26
CA LEU A 54 5.22 -17.94 16.68
C LEU A 54 5.48 -18.37 18.13
N GLN A 55 4.61 -17.99 19.06
CA GLN A 55 4.73 -18.33 20.48
C GLN A 55 4.65 -19.85 20.73
N ALA A 56 3.83 -20.55 19.96
CA ALA A 56 3.66 -22.01 20.03
C ALA A 56 4.78 -22.79 19.31
N GLY A 57 5.75 -22.11 18.69
CA GLY A 57 6.83 -22.76 17.94
C GLY A 57 6.36 -23.50 16.69
N GLN A 58 5.19 -23.14 16.15
CA GLN A 58 4.56 -23.80 15.00
C GLN A 58 5.07 -23.30 13.65
N VAL A 59 6.00 -22.34 13.66
CA VAL A 59 6.56 -21.73 12.46
C VAL A 59 8.08 -21.81 12.46
N LYS A 60 8.64 -21.97 11.27
CA LYS A 60 10.08 -21.91 11.07
C LYS A 60 10.51 -20.44 11.00
N LEU A 61 11.33 -20.02 11.95
CA LEU A 61 11.97 -18.70 11.91
C LEU A 61 13.04 -18.67 10.82
N ILE A 62 13.23 -17.48 10.25
CA ILE A 62 14.32 -17.16 9.33
C ILE A 62 15.09 -15.97 9.87
N ASP A 63 16.32 -15.79 9.41
CA ASP A 63 17.12 -14.63 9.78
C ASP A 63 16.50 -13.32 9.25
N ASP A 64 16.66 -12.23 10.01
CA ASP A 64 16.14 -10.90 9.63
C ASP A 64 16.62 -10.46 8.25
N ALA A 65 17.89 -10.72 7.93
CA ALA A 65 18.46 -10.38 6.62
C ALA A 65 17.72 -11.11 5.48
N GLU A 66 17.36 -12.38 5.68
CA GLU A 66 16.59 -13.15 4.72
C GLU A 66 15.16 -12.63 4.60
N ALA A 67 14.51 -12.32 5.73
CA ALA A 67 13.16 -11.74 5.75
C ALA A 67 13.11 -10.41 4.97
N ARG A 68 14.05 -9.50 5.24
CA ARG A 68 14.18 -8.22 4.52
C ARG A 68 14.41 -8.42 3.03
N ALA A 69 15.29 -9.34 2.64
CA ALA A 69 15.56 -9.63 1.23
C ALA A 69 14.30 -10.10 0.50
N ARG A 70 13.51 -10.98 1.12
CA ARG A 70 12.24 -11.50 0.56
C ARG A 70 11.20 -10.38 0.39
N VAL A 71 11.03 -9.53 1.41
CA VAL A 71 10.10 -8.38 1.35
C VAL A 71 10.48 -7.44 0.20
N MET A 72 11.76 -7.06 0.11
CA MET A 72 12.24 -6.14 -0.92
C MET A 72 12.13 -6.75 -2.33
N ALA A 73 12.41 -8.04 -2.49
CA ALA A 73 12.20 -8.74 -3.76
C ALA A 73 10.73 -8.71 -4.17
N ARG A 74 9.80 -8.95 -3.23
CA ARG A 74 8.38 -8.89 -3.50
C ARG A 74 7.93 -7.48 -3.90
N LEU A 75 8.38 -6.45 -3.18
CA LEU A 75 8.05 -5.07 -3.50
C LEU A 75 8.53 -4.64 -4.89
N ARG A 76 9.73 -5.08 -5.31
CA ARG A 76 10.22 -4.85 -6.68
C ARG A 76 9.30 -5.52 -7.73
N SER A 77 8.95 -6.79 -7.51
CA SER A 77 8.06 -7.53 -8.43
C SER A 77 6.68 -6.89 -8.59
N VAL A 78 6.11 -6.32 -7.52
CA VAL A 78 4.80 -5.64 -7.56
C VAL A 78 4.91 -4.29 -8.26
N ARG A 79 6.06 -3.61 -8.15
CA ARG A 79 6.31 -2.31 -8.78
C ARG A 79 6.74 -2.40 -10.25
N GLY A 80 6.81 -3.60 -10.83
CA GLY A 80 7.22 -3.80 -12.23
C GLY A 80 8.68 -3.42 -12.51
N GLN A 81 9.54 -3.47 -11.47
CA GLN A 81 11.00 -3.24 -11.58
C GLN A 81 11.76 -4.56 -11.65
#